data_AF-A0A8T1SQ07-F1
#
_entry.id   AF-A0A8T1SQ07-F1
#
_cell.length_a   1.000
_cell.length_b   1.000
_cell.length_c   1.000
_cell.angle_alpha   90.00
_cell.angle_beta   90.00
_cell.angle_gamma   90.00
#
_symmetry.space_group_name_H-M   'P 1'
#
loop_
_entity.id
_entity.type
_entity.pdbx_description
1 polymer ?
#
loop_
_entity_poly.entity_id
_entity_poly.type
_entity_poly.pdbx_seq_one_letter_code
_entity_poly.pdbx_strand_id
1 'polypeptide(L)'
;MEPVGQKEHYHYTEMLQAHCPSQEYPYLFTYRNSNYSSSPWTSQPEALSQERSYGTSIPCFDRNPSNTVPVSVHNLRPADIKVIGALGDSLTAGNGAGSKPNDVLDVLTQYRGLSWSVGGDENITTVTTLANILREFNPSLRGYSIGKGNQDSSNAFLNQAVAGDRSENVPSQA
;
A
#
# COMPACT_ATOMS: atom_id res chain seq x y z
N MET A 1 3.32 12.11 26.86
CA MET A 1 4.21 13.01 26.08
C MET A 1 5.20 13.64 27.05
N GLU A 2 6.49 13.43 26.81
CA GLU A 2 7.55 13.80 27.75
C GLU A 2 8.04 15.24 27.56
N PRO A 3 8.53 15.90 28.62
CA PRO A 3 9.09 17.24 28.57
C PRO A 3 10.28 17.38 27.62
N VAL A 4 10.64 18.63 27.32
CA VAL A 4 11.80 18.98 26.50
C VAL A 4 13.08 18.35 27.10
N GLY A 5 13.78 17.55 26.29
CA GLY A 5 15.02 16.87 26.69
C GLY A 5 14.84 15.50 27.36
N GLN A 6 13.60 15.04 27.54
CA GLN A 6 13.29 13.77 28.21
C GLN A 6 12.55 12.77 27.30
N LYS A 7 12.58 12.96 25.97
CA LYS A 7 11.93 12.02 25.05
C LYS A 7 12.74 10.73 24.90
N GLU A 8 12.11 9.59 25.19
CA GLU A 8 12.68 8.28 24.87
C GLU A 8 12.73 8.00 23.36
N HIS A 9 13.63 7.12 22.93
CA HIS A 9 13.75 6.69 21.54
C HIS A 9 12.62 5.73 21.17
N TYR A 10 11.71 6.17 20.29
CA TYR A 10 10.58 5.36 19.87
C TYR A 10 10.95 4.34 18.77
N HIS A 11 10.48 3.10 18.94
CA HIS A 11 10.40 2.10 17.88
C HIS A 11 9.04 2.19 17.17
N TYR A 12 9.05 2.14 15.83
CA TYR A 12 7.94 2.49 14.92
C TYR A 12 6.66 1.62 15.01
N THR A 13 6.58 0.68 15.95
CA THR A 13 5.52 -0.34 16.01
C THR A 13 4.31 0.01 16.87
N GLU A 14 4.31 1.11 17.62
CA GLU A 14 3.18 1.47 18.50
C GLU A 14 2.43 2.72 18.02
N MET A 15 1.09 2.65 17.98
CA MET A 15 0.26 3.81 17.67
C MET A 15 0.42 4.87 18.76
N LEU A 16 0.90 6.05 18.36
CA LEU A 16 1.12 7.20 19.21
C LEU A 16 -0.14 7.60 19.97
N GLN A 17 -0.17 7.33 21.28
CA GLN A 17 -1.21 7.84 22.17
C GLN A 17 -0.94 9.32 22.46
N ALA A 18 -1.44 10.20 21.58
CA ALA A 18 -1.33 11.64 21.75
C ALA A 18 -2.12 12.08 23.00
N HIS A 19 -1.43 12.65 23.98
CA HIS A 19 -2.04 13.27 25.15
C HIS A 19 -2.43 14.73 24.83
N CYS A 20 -3.45 15.29 25.48
CA CYS A 20 -3.82 16.68 25.22
C CYS A 20 -2.81 17.67 25.85
N PRO A 21 -2.53 18.83 25.22
CA PRO A 21 -1.67 19.87 25.78
C PRO A 21 -2.17 20.37 27.14
N SER A 22 -1.26 20.70 28.05
CA SER A 22 -1.58 21.31 29.34
C SER A 22 -1.54 22.85 29.23
N GLN A 23 -2.05 23.55 30.24
CA GLN A 23 -2.03 25.01 30.26
C GLN A 23 -0.61 25.59 30.35
N GLU A 24 0.35 24.81 30.84
CA GLU A 24 1.77 25.18 30.93
C GLU A 24 2.50 24.99 29.58
N TYR A 25 2.03 24.06 28.74
CA TYR A 25 2.55 23.80 27.40
C TYR A 25 1.39 23.64 26.41
N PRO A 26 0.84 24.75 25.88
CA PRO A 26 -0.41 24.76 25.11
C PRO A 26 -0.25 24.25 23.67
N TYR A 27 0.83 23.53 23.35
CA TYR A 27 1.14 23.04 22.01
C TYR A 27 1.70 21.61 22.02
N LEU A 28 1.56 20.91 20.89
CA LEU A 28 2.12 19.58 20.69
C LEU A 28 3.63 19.66 20.42
N PHE A 29 4.42 18.81 21.09
CA PHE A 29 5.87 18.79 20.93
C PHE A 29 6.28 17.97 19.70
N THR A 30 6.69 18.65 18.63
CA THR A 30 7.30 18.04 17.43
C THR A 30 8.82 17.97 17.54
N TYR A 31 9.46 17.20 16.67
CA TYR A 31 10.93 17.14 16.56
C TYR A 31 11.57 18.53 16.43
N ARG A 32 10.91 19.47 15.73
CA ARG A 32 11.40 20.84 15.51
C ARG A 32 11.26 21.76 16.72
N ASN A 33 10.31 21.51 17.62
CA ASN A 33 10.03 22.38 18.78
C ASN A 33 10.46 21.76 20.12
N SER A 34 10.93 20.52 20.11
CA SER A 34 11.77 19.99 21.18
C SER A 34 13.22 20.31 20.83
N ASN A 35 13.92 21.11 21.63
CA ASN A 35 15.34 21.46 21.47
C ASN A 35 16.24 20.20 21.51
N TYR A 36 16.20 19.42 20.43
CA TYR A 36 16.82 18.11 20.32
C TYR A 36 18.27 18.30 19.88
N SER A 37 19.19 18.10 20.81
CA SER A 37 20.60 17.95 20.47
C SER A 37 20.76 16.60 19.77
N SER A 38 21.13 16.60 18.49
CA SER A 38 21.50 15.37 17.79
C SER A 38 22.75 14.80 18.46
N SER A 39 22.58 13.84 19.35
CA SER A 39 23.68 13.02 19.84
C SER A 39 24.43 12.45 18.63
N PRO A 40 25.78 12.41 18.63
CA PRO A 40 26.53 11.75 17.58
C PRO A 40 26.09 10.29 17.55
N TRP A 41 25.64 9.83 16.37
CA TRP A 41 25.23 8.46 16.11
C TRP A 41 26.26 7.49 16.66
N THR A 42 25.97 6.88 17.81
CA THR A 42 26.56 5.61 18.19
C THR A 42 26.11 4.62 17.12
N SER A 43 27.08 4.08 16.39
CA SER A 43 26.92 3.01 15.41
C SER A 43 25.98 1.96 15.97
N GLN A 44 24.75 1.93 15.46
CA GLN A 44 23.81 0.87 15.79
C GLN A 44 24.46 -0.47 15.40
N PRO A 45 24.35 -1.52 16.24
CA PRO A 45 24.78 -2.83 15.83
C PRO A 45 24.00 -3.20 14.57
N GLU A 46 24.73 -3.79 13.61
CA GLU A 46 24.29 -4.31 12.33
C GLU A 46 22.78 -4.43 12.21
N ALA A 47 22.19 -3.64 11.31
CA ALA A 47 20.78 -3.70 10.97
C ALA A 47 20.44 -5.17 10.69
N LEU A 48 19.77 -5.81 11.66
CA LEU A 48 19.06 -7.05 11.43
C LEU A 48 18.24 -6.81 10.17
N SER A 49 18.44 -7.67 9.18
CA SER A 49 17.62 -7.76 7.99
C SER A 49 16.17 -8.04 8.41
N GLN A 50 15.45 -7.02 8.86
CA GLN A 50 14.00 -7.02 8.83
C GLN A 50 13.68 -7.05 7.34
N GLU A 51 13.44 -8.25 6.82
CA GLU A 51 12.71 -8.40 5.57
C GLU A 51 11.54 -7.43 5.65
N ARG A 52 11.55 -6.39 4.82
CA ARG A 52 10.41 -5.48 4.72
C ARG A 52 9.24 -6.32 4.24
N SER A 53 8.42 -6.78 5.17
CA SER A 53 7.15 -7.39 4.84
C SER A 53 6.22 -6.25 4.42
N TYR A 54 5.97 -6.15 3.11
CA TYR A 54 4.96 -5.26 2.55
C TYR A 54 3.55 -5.86 2.64
N GLY A 55 3.43 -7.02 3.30
CA GLY A 55 2.19 -7.73 3.50
C GLY A 55 1.44 -7.30 4.76
N THR A 56 0.20 -7.76 4.82
CA THR A 56 -0.71 -7.54 5.93
C THR A 56 -1.54 -8.80 6.16
N SER A 57 -2.41 -8.78 7.17
CA SER A 57 -3.38 -9.83 7.43
C SER A 57 -4.77 -9.23 7.56
N ILE A 58 -5.78 -9.96 7.07
CA ILE A 58 -7.18 -9.56 7.17
C ILE A 58 -7.84 -10.38 8.28
N PRO A 59 -8.14 -9.76 9.45
CA PRO A 59 -8.75 -10.46 10.58
C PRO A 59 -10.25 -10.73 10.41
N CYS A 60 -10.82 -10.46 9.23
CA CYS A 60 -12.24 -10.65 8.95
C CYS A 60 -12.57 -12.14 8.82
N PHE A 61 -13.47 -12.61 9.69
CA PHE A 61 -13.95 -14.00 9.70
C PHE A 61 -15.10 -14.24 8.73
N ASP A 62 -15.97 -13.24 8.48
CA ASP A 62 -17.04 -13.38 7.49
C ASP A 62 -16.49 -13.15 6.09
N ARG A 63 -16.31 -14.26 5.36
CA ARG A 63 -15.80 -14.29 4.00
C ARG A 63 -16.82 -14.82 2.99
N ASN A 64 -18.06 -15.04 3.44
CA ASN A 64 -19.07 -15.64 2.59
C ASN A 64 -19.66 -14.61 1.63
N PRO A 65 -19.96 -15.01 0.37
CA PRO A 65 -20.72 -14.17 -0.55
C PRO A 65 -22.14 -13.94 -0.03
N SER A 66 -22.82 -12.97 -0.63
CA SER A 66 -24.23 -12.74 -0.38
C SER A 66 -25.07 -13.93 -0.87
N ASN A 67 -26.19 -14.20 -0.19
CA ASN A 67 -27.09 -15.29 -0.56
C ASN A 67 -27.66 -15.16 -1.99
N THR A 68 -27.72 -13.93 -2.50
CA THR A 68 -28.18 -13.61 -3.86
C THR A 68 -27.24 -12.56 -4.46
N VAL A 69 -27.20 -12.48 -5.80
CA VAL A 69 -26.39 -11.45 -6.48
C VAL A 69 -26.91 -10.07 -6.09
N PRO A 70 -26.10 -9.23 -5.43
CA PRO A 70 -26.55 -7.94 -4.94
C PRO A 70 -26.83 -7.01 -6.11
N VAL A 71 -28.01 -6.38 -6.08
CA VAL A 71 -28.45 -5.36 -7.06
C VAL A 71 -28.14 -3.93 -6.62
N SER A 72 -27.60 -3.76 -5.41
CA SER A 72 -27.24 -2.47 -4.82
C SER A 72 -25.93 -2.60 -4.06
N VAL A 73 -25.12 -1.55 -4.12
CA VAL A 73 -23.82 -1.47 -3.41
C VAL A 73 -23.96 -1.59 -1.90
N HIS A 74 -25.12 -1.25 -1.34
CA HIS A 74 -25.38 -1.37 0.10
C HIS A 74 -25.49 -2.83 0.57
N ASN A 75 -25.74 -3.77 -0.34
CA ASN A 75 -25.82 -5.20 -0.06
C ASN A 75 -24.60 -5.96 -0.59
N LEU A 76 -23.66 -5.27 -1.24
CA LEU A 76 -22.48 -5.89 -1.85
C LEU A 76 -21.49 -6.31 -0.76
N ARG A 77 -21.09 -7.58 -0.75
CA ARG A 77 -19.99 -8.06 0.08
C ARG A 77 -18.72 -8.19 -0.76
N PRO A 78 -17.52 -8.13 -0.15
CA PRO A 78 -16.26 -8.32 -0.89
C PRO A 78 -16.20 -9.64 -1.68
N ALA A 79 -16.77 -10.72 -1.13
CA ALA A 79 -16.83 -12.03 -1.78
C ALA A 79 -17.73 -12.06 -3.04
N ASP A 80 -18.63 -11.08 -3.22
CA ASP A 80 -19.47 -10.98 -4.42
C ASP A 80 -18.71 -10.40 -5.62
N ILE A 81 -17.56 -9.75 -5.39
CA ILE A 81 -16.73 -9.14 -6.43
C ILE A 81 -15.98 -10.24 -7.17
N LYS A 82 -16.26 -10.38 -8.47
CA LYS A 82 -15.71 -11.46 -9.33
C LYS A 82 -14.60 -10.99 -10.25
N VAL A 83 -14.59 -9.72 -10.60
CA VAL A 83 -13.64 -9.12 -11.55
C VAL A 83 -13.12 -7.82 -10.97
N ILE A 84 -11.82 -7.60 -11.11
CA ILE A 84 -11.15 -6.33 -10.85
C ILE A 84 -10.40 -5.91 -12.12
N GLY A 85 -10.41 -4.62 -12.39
CA GLY A 85 -9.64 -4.00 -13.48
C GLY A 85 -9.28 -2.59 -13.09
N ALA A 86 -8.31 -2.00 -13.78
CA ALA A 86 -7.89 -0.64 -13.50
C ALA A 86 -7.45 0.09 -14.76
N LEU A 87 -7.82 1.36 -14.84
CA LEU A 87 -7.35 2.35 -15.80
C LEU A 87 -6.60 3.43 -15.01
N GLY A 88 -5.65 4.10 -15.63
CA GLY A 88 -4.90 5.16 -14.97
C GLY A 88 -3.54 5.43 -15.59
N ASP A 89 -2.63 5.93 -14.77
CA ASP A 89 -1.32 6.39 -15.16
C ASP A 89 -0.20 5.44 -14.64
N SER A 90 1.01 5.98 -14.48
CA SER A 90 2.16 5.26 -13.95
C SER A 90 1.95 4.66 -12.55
N LEU A 91 1.12 5.26 -11.70
CA LEU A 91 0.87 4.76 -10.34
C LEU A 91 0.06 3.47 -10.39
N THR A 92 -0.99 3.44 -11.20
CA THR A 92 -1.80 2.24 -11.44
C THR A 92 -1.03 1.17 -12.21
N ALA A 93 -0.09 1.55 -13.07
CA ALA A 93 0.83 0.64 -13.75
C ALA A 93 1.92 0.05 -12.83
N GLY A 94 2.10 0.59 -11.61
CA GLY A 94 3.11 0.12 -10.65
C GLY A 94 4.54 0.52 -11.01
N ASN A 95 4.73 1.70 -11.62
CA ASN A 95 6.06 2.20 -11.95
C ASN A 95 6.97 2.27 -10.72
N GLY A 96 8.11 1.58 -10.78
CA GLY A 96 9.11 1.55 -9.73
C GLY A 96 8.70 0.88 -8.42
N ALA A 97 7.54 0.20 -8.36
CA ALA A 97 7.02 -0.33 -7.10
C ALA A 97 7.94 -1.39 -6.46
N GLY A 98 8.70 -2.13 -7.28
CA GLY A 98 9.69 -3.11 -6.82
C GLY A 98 11.14 -2.63 -6.91
N SER A 99 11.39 -1.33 -7.10
CA SER A 99 12.74 -0.81 -7.32
C SER A 99 13.61 -0.89 -6.07
N LYS A 100 14.89 -1.20 -6.30
CA LYS A 100 15.90 -1.24 -5.23
C LYS A 100 16.29 0.18 -4.82
N PRO A 101 16.70 0.40 -3.55
CA PRO A 101 17.27 1.67 -3.15
C PRO A 101 18.40 2.09 -4.10
N ASN A 102 18.38 3.36 -4.52
CA ASN A 102 19.34 3.96 -5.46
C ASN A 102 19.25 3.50 -6.93
N ASP A 103 18.32 2.63 -7.30
CA ASP A 103 18.05 2.28 -8.70
C ASP A 103 17.01 3.23 -9.31
N VAL A 104 17.46 4.44 -9.66
CA VAL A 104 16.59 5.50 -10.17
C VAL A 104 16.02 5.16 -11.55
N LEU A 105 16.74 4.37 -12.35
CA LEU A 105 16.29 4.02 -13.70
C LEU A 105 15.16 2.99 -13.67
N ASP A 106 15.13 2.12 -12.66
CA ASP A 106 14.08 1.10 -12.51
C ASP A 106 12.71 1.69 -12.15
N VAL A 107 12.61 3.00 -11.84
CA VAL A 107 11.32 3.71 -11.72
C VAL A 107 10.52 3.68 -13.02
N LEU A 108 11.18 3.53 -14.16
CA LEU A 108 10.53 3.37 -15.47
C LEU A 108 9.93 1.97 -15.67
N THR A 109 10.34 0.99 -14.86
CA THR A 109 9.84 -0.37 -14.91
C THR A 109 8.44 -0.44 -14.30
N GLN A 110 7.50 -1.03 -15.02
CA GLN A 110 6.09 -1.15 -14.62
C GLN A 110 5.86 -2.49 -13.91
N TYR A 111 5.82 -2.47 -12.58
CA TYR A 111 5.58 -3.63 -11.73
C TYR A 111 4.06 -3.85 -11.54
N ARG A 112 3.41 -4.30 -12.61
CA ARG A 112 1.96 -4.51 -12.68
C ARG A 112 1.43 -5.38 -11.54
N GLY A 113 2.15 -6.43 -11.17
CA GLY A 113 1.74 -7.33 -10.10
C GLY A 113 1.86 -6.75 -8.68
N LEU A 114 2.66 -5.70 -8.51
CA LEU A 114 2.81 -4.98 -7.24
C LEU A 114 1.94 -3.70 -7.17
N SER A 115 1.16 -3.41 -8.21
CA SER A 115 0.26 -2.25 -8.23
C SER A 115 -0.76 -2.34 -7.09
N TRP A 116 -0.81 -1.30 -6.25
CA TRP A 116 -1.68 -1.30 -5.06
C TRP A 116 -3.16 -1.52 -5.39
N SER A 117 -3.61 -1.08 -6.57
CA SER A 117 -5.04 -1.08 -6.95
C SER A 117 -5.50 -2.38 -7.59
N VAL A 118 -4.63 -3.09 -8.32
CA VAL A 118 -5.04 -4.25 -9.16
C VAL A 118 -3.97 -5.33 -9.29
N GLY A 119 -2.77 -5.12 -8.74
CA GLY A 119 -1.70 -6.13 -8.74
C GLY A 119 -2.05 -7.31 -7.86
N GLY A 120 -1.72 -8.52 -8.30
CA GLY A 120 -2.02 -9.77 -7.59
C GLY A 120 -0.80 -10.69 -7.47
N ASP A 121 0.41 -10.14 -7.47
CA ASP A 121 1.60 -10.92 -7.12
C ASP A 121 1.49 -11.44 -5.69
N GLU A 122 1.94 -12.68 -5.50
CA GLU A 122 1.93 -13.38 -4.22
C GLU A 122 0.53 -13.41 -3.54
N ASN A 123 0.49 -13.18 -2.23
CA ASN A 123 -0.70 -13.14 -1.40
C ASN A 123 -0.66 -11.92 -0.47
N ILE A 124 -1.72 -11.73 0.32
CA ILE A 124 -1.87 -10.57 1.21
C ILE A 124 -0.74 -10.48 2.25
N THR A 125 -0.18 -11.61 2.67
CA THR A 125 0.88 -11.67 3.72
C THR A 125 2.25 -11.21 3.24
N THR A 126 2.43 -11.06 1.92
CA THR A 126 3.67 -10.58 1.32
C THR A 126 3.47 -9.25 0.58
N VAL A 127 2.34 -9.10 -0.11
CA VAL A 127 2.06 -7.96 -0.99
C VAL A 127 0.64 -7.46 -0.73
N THR A 128 0.53 -6.31 -0.07
CA THR A 128 -0.77 -5.69 0.23
C THR A 128 -1.31 -4.90 -0.96
N THR A 129 -2.23 -5.50 -1.72
CA THR A 129 -2.96 -4.86 -2.82
C THR A 129 -4.46 -5.06 -2.65
N LEU A 130 -5.26 -4.21 -3.28
CA LEU A 130 -6.71 -4.37 -3.29
C LEU A 130 -7.13 -5.72 -3.88
N ALA A 131 -6.44 -6.20 -4.93
CA ALA A 131 -6.74 -7.52 -5.49
C ALA A 131 -6.42 -8.66 -4.50
N ASN A 132 -5.29 -8.60 -3.79
CA ASN A 132 -4.95 -9.61 -2.78
C ASN A 132 -5.90 -9.56 -1.59
N ILE A 133 -6.40 -8.38 -1.19
CA ILE A 133 -7.47 -8.26 -0.20
C ILE A 133 -8.73 -8.97 -0.70
N LEU A 134 -9.19 -8.66 -1.91
CA LEU A 134 -10.40 -9.27 -2.46
C LEU A 134 -10.27 -10.79 -2.66
N ARG A 135 -9.07 -11.29 -2.98
CA ARG A 135 -8.78 -12.73 -3.08
C ARG A 135 -8.91 -13.47 -1.76
N GLU A 136 -8.76 -12.81 -0.61
CA GLU A 136 -9.05 -13.41 0.70
C GLU A 136 -10.54 -13.76 0.88
N PHE A 137 -11.43 -13.02 0.21
CA PHE A 137 -12.88 -13.21 0.24
C PHE A 137 -13.38 -14.04 -0.95
N ASN A 138 -12.79 -13.86 -2.13
CA ASN A 138 -13.10 -14.61 -3.33
C ASN A 138 -11.81 -15.08 -4.04
N PRO A 139 -11.35 -16.32 -3.79
CA PRO A 139 -10.16 -16.87 -4.44
C PRO A 139 -10.27 -16.98 -5.97
N SER A 140 -11.49 -16.93 -6.52
CA SER A 140 -11.74 -16.98 -7.97
C SER A 140 -11.79 -15.60 -8.64
N LEU A 141 -11.37 -14.53 -7.95
CA LEU A 141 -11.26 -13.19 -8.54
C LEU A 141 -10.46 -13.21 -9.84
N ARG A 142 -10.91 -12.48 -10.86
CA ARG A 142 -10.25 -12.38 -12.16
C ARG A 142 -9.83 -10.95 -12.49
N GLY A 143 -8.85 -10.80 -13.37
CA GLY A 143 -8.47 -9.52 -13.98
C GLY A 143 -7.35 -8.75 -13.30
N TYR A 144 -6.89 -9.22 -12.12
CA TYR A 144 -5.71 -8.67 -11.47
C TYR A 144 -4.46 -8.88 -12.32
N SER A 145 -3.53 -7.94 -12.26
CA SER A 145 -2.27 -8.00 -13.01
C SER A 145 -1.17 -8.71 -12.22
N ILE A 146 -0.17 -9.27 -12.90
CA ILE A 146 0.96 -9.98 -12.27
C ILE A 146 2.29 -9.53 -12.88
N GLY A 147 3.40 -9.74 -12.18
CA GLY A 147 4.75 -9.51 -12.68
C GLY A 147 4.99 -8.09 -13.20
N LYS A 148 5.81 -7.99 -14.25
CA LYS A 148 6.17 -6.73 -14.90
C LYS A 148 5.66 -6.67 -16.33
N GLY A 149 5.41 -5.48 -16.85
CA GLY A 149 5.04 -5.26 -18.25
C GLY A 149 4.24 -3.99 -18.49
N ASN A 150 4.08 -3.62 -19.75
CA ASN A 150 3.19 -2.53 -20.17
C ASN A 150 1.75 -3.03 -20.35
N GLN A 151 0.82 -2.16 -20.75
CA GLN A 151 -0.60 -2.46 -20.89
C GLN A 151 -0.90 -3.57 -21.92
N ASP A 152 -0.02 -3.72 -22.92
CA ASP A 152 -0.14 -4.72 -23.99
C ASP A 152 0.42 -6.10 -23.57
N SER A 153 1.10 -6.18 -22.43
CA SER A 153 1.66 -7.43 -21.95
C SER A 153 0.56 -8.36 -21.43
N SER A 154 0.74 -9.68 -21.59
CA SER A 154 -0.18 -10.67 -21.03
C SER A 154 -0.32 -10.57 -19.50
N ASN A 155 0.72 -10.07 -18.85
CA ASN A 155 0.82 -9.82 -17.42
C ASN A 155 -0.11 -8.68 -16.93
N ALA A 156 -0.52 -7.79 -17.83
CA ALA A 156 -1.39 -6.67 -17.49
C ALA A 156 -2.84 -7.11 -17.20
N PHE A 157 -3.33 -8.19 -17.80
CA PHE A 157 -4.74 -8.60 -17.69
C PHE A 157 -5.69 -7.40 -17.89
N LEU A 158 -6.46 -7.00 -16.86
CA LEU A 158 -7.38 -5.87 -16.94
C LEU A 158 -6.80 -4.57 -16.33
N ASN A 159 -5.49 -4.52 -16.09
CA ASN A 159 -4.76 -3.31 -15.76
C ASN A 159 -4.30 -2.60 -17.05
N GLN A 160 -5.18 -1.77 -17.61
CA GLN A 160 -4.94 -1.02 -18.85
C GLN A 160 -4.37 0.38 -18.61
N ALA A 161 -3.88 0.65 -17.39
CA ALA A 161 -3.20 1.91 -17.09
C ALA A 161 -1.96 2.11 -17.96
N VAL A 162 -1.69 3.34 -18.39
CA VAL A 162 -0.57 3.68 -19.27
C VAL A 162 0.31 4.70 -18.59
N ALA A 163 1.60 4.40 -18.45
CA ALA A 163 2.52 5.31 -17.79
C ALA A 163 2.64 6.64 -18.58
N GLY A 164 2.43 7.76 -17.88
CA GLY A 164 2.48 9.11 -18.45
C GLY A 164 1.13 9.67 -18.90
N ASP A 165 0.08 8.85 -18.93
CA ASP A 165 -1.28 9.29 -19.28
C ASP A 165 -1.88 10.22 -18.23
N ARG A 166 -2.84 11.03 -18.67
CA ARG A 166 -3.63 11.95 -17.85
C ARG A 166 -5.12 11.62 -17.97
N SER A 167 -5.96 12.35 -17.25
CA SER A 167 -7.41 12.17 -17.27
C SER A 167 -8.02 12.21 -18.68
N GLU A 168 -7.47 13.01 -19.58
CA GLU A 168 -7.91 13.11 -20.98
C GLU A 168 -7.64 11.84 -21.80
N ASN A 169 -6.71 10.98 -21.38
CA ASN A 169 -6.33 9.74 -22.07
C ASN A 169 -7.09 8.51 -21.55
N VAL A 170 -7.74 8.60 -20.38
CA VAL A 170 -8.50 7.47 -19.80
C VAL A 170 -9.51 6.84 -20.77
N PRO A 171 -10.25 7.60 -21.61
CA PRO A 171 -11.18 7.01 -22.56
C PRO A 171 -10.55 6.03 -23.56
N SER A 172 -9.25 6.12 -23.88
CA SER A 172 -8.59 5.17 -24.78
C SER A 172 -8.13 3.88 -24.11
N GLN A 173 -8.30 3.76 -22.79
CA GLN A 173 -7.91 2.58 -22.02
C GLN A 173 -9.07 1.60 -21.76
N ALA A 174 -10.29 1.94 -22.19
CA ALA A 174 -11.53 1.19 -21.92
C ALA A 174 -11.96 0.26 -23.06
#